data_AF-A0AAE6G7N0-F1
#
_entry.id   AF-A0AAE6G7N0-F1
#
_cell.length_a   1.000
_cell.length_b   1.000
_cell.length_c   1.000
_cell.angle_alpha   90.00
_cell.angle_beta   90.00
_cell.angle_gamma   90.00
#
_symmetry.space_group_name_H-M   'P 1'
#
loop_
_entity.id
_entity.type
_entity.pdbx_description
1 polymer ?
#
loop_
_entity_poly.entity_id
_entity_poly.type
_entity_poly.pdbx_seq_one_letter_code
_entity_poly.pdbx_strand_id
1 'polypeptide(L)' 'MKQRPPRVDWAELLRRTCDFDVFGCVRCGGRRRVLAYVKGARGVRAILKHLGLATAGARPAPARGPPQAEWC' A
#
# COMPACT_ATOMS: atom_id res chain seq x y z
N MET A 1 -8.21 22.39 4.45
CA MET A 1 -8.41 21.57 3.23
C MET A 1 -9.50 20.54 3.50
N LYS A 2 -10.66 20.59 2.83
CA LYS A 2 -11.70 19.54 2.94
C LYS A 2 -11.28 18.34 2.10
N GLN A 3 -11.18 17.16 2.71
CA GLN A 3 -10.91 15.93 1.96
C GLN A 3 -12.15 15.55 1.16
N ARG A 4 -12.01 15.41 -0.17
CA ARG A 4 -13.06 14.84 -1.02
C ARG A 4 -12.99 13.33 -0.88
N PRO A 5 -14.09 12.63 -0.56
CA PRO A 5 -14.05 11.18 -0.45
C PRO A 5 -13.60 10.57 -1.79
N PRO A 6 -12.75 9.54 -1.77
CA PRO A 6 -12.33 8.87 -2.99
C PRO A 6 -13.54 8.27 -3.69
N ARG A 7 -13.53 8.30 -5.04
CA ARG A 7 -14.65 7.78 -5.85
C ARG A 7 -14.79 6.26 -5.79
N VAL A 8 -13.74 5.57 -5.35
CA VAL A 8 -13.65 4.11 -5.23
C VAL A 8 -12.97 3.73 -3.92
N ASP A 9 -13.37 2.59 -3.34
CA ASP A 9 -12.69 2.04 -2.16
C ASP A 9 -11.24 1.67 -2.48
N TRP A 10 -10.37 1.71 -1.46
CA TRP A 10 -8.94 1.43 -1.63
C TRP A 10 -8.68 -0.01 -2.09
N ALA A 11 -9.44 -0.99 -1.61
CA ALA A 11 -9.27 -2.38 -2.03
C ALA A 11 -9.67 -2.56 -3.51
N GLU A 12 -10.71 -1.86 -3.95
CA GLU A 12 -11.14 -1.85 -5.34
C GLU A 12 -10.08 -1.23 -6.26
N LEU A 13 -9.43 -0.15 -5.81
CA LEU A 13 -8.34 0.47 -6.54
C LEU A 13 -7.15 -0.49 -6.74
N LEU A 14 -6.78 -1.24 -5.70
CA LEU A 14 -5.70 -2.24 -5.79
C LEU A 14 -6.02 -3.37 -6.77
N ARG A 15 -7.26 -3.87 -6.75
CA ARG A 15 -7.69 -4.91 -7.69
C ARG A 15 -7.59 -4.43 -9.14
N ARG A 16 -8.01 -3.19 -9.41
CA ARG A 16 -8.00 -2.64 -10.79
C ARG A 16 -6.61 -2.30 -11.30
N THR A 17 -5.78 -1.69 -10.46
CA THR A 17 -4.48 -1.15 -10.91
C THR A 17 -3.35 -2.15 -10.76
N CYS A 18 -3.43 -3.06 -9.80
CA CYS A 18 -2.35 -3.99 -9.45
C CYS A 18 -2.75 -5.46 -9.59
N ASP A 19 -3.96 -5.77 -10.05
CA ASP A 19 -4.52 -7.14 -10.10
C ASP A 19 -4.38 -7.89 -8.76
N PHE A 20 -4.53 -7.17 -7.65
CA PHE A 20 -4.30 -7.71 -6.30
C PHE A 20 -5.52 -7.58 -5.40
N ASP A 21 -6.06 -8.72 -4.96
CA ASP A 21 -7.13 -8.77 -3.97
C ASP A 21 -6.59 -8.89 -2.53
N VAL A 22 -6.51 -7.76 -1.82
CA VAL A 22 -6.07 -7.71 -0.42
C VAL A 22 -6.95 -8.54 0.55
N PHE A 23 -8.20 -8.80 0.18
CA PHE A 23 -9.12 -9.61 0.99
C PHE A 23 -9.12 -11.09 0.63
N GLY A 24 -8.39 -11.51 -0.41
CA GLY A 24 -8.18 -12.91 -0.76
C GLY A 24 -7.01 -13.51 0.02
N CYS A 25 -7.19 -14.68 0.62
CA CYS A 25 -6.08 -15.40 1.22
C CYS A 25 -5.33 -16.24 0.18
N VAL A 26 -4.12 -15.83 -0.18
CA VAL A 26 -3.25 -16.57 -1.13
C VAL A 26 -2.87 -17.98 -0.67
N ARG A 27 -3.06 -18.32 0.62
CA ARG A 27 -2.73 -19.65 1.17
C ARG A 27 -3.89 -20.63 1.14
N CYS A 28 -5.12 -20.16 1.36
CA CYS A 28 -6.29 -21.04 1.53
C CYS A 28 -7.52 -20.64 0.73
N GLY A 29 -7.46 -19.56 -0.06
CA GLY A 29 -8.60 -19.06 -0.85
C GLY A 29 -9.71 -18.36 -0.03
N GLY A 30 -9.66 -18.40 1.30
CA GLY A 30 -10.64 -17.76 2.17
C GLY A 30 -10.62 -16.23 2.13
N ARG A 31 -11.68 -15.60 2.66
CA ARG A 31 -11.80 -14.14 2.76
C ARG A 31 -11.21 -13.59 4.05
N ARG A 32 -10.45 -12.51 3.94
CA ARG A 32 -9.88 -11.73 5.04
C ARG A 32 -10.73 -10.49 5.32
N ARG A 33 -10.63 -9.95 6.54
CA ARG A 33 -11.25 -8.69 6.95
C ARG A 33 -10.22 -7.79 7.64
N VAL A 34 -10.42 -6.47 7.57
CA VAL A 34 -9.60 -5.52 8.33
C VAL A 34 -9.94 -5.65 9.81
N LEU A 35 -8.93 -5.86 10.65
CA LEU A 35 -9.11 -5.93 12.11
C LEU A 35 -8.77 -4.60 12.80
N ALA A 36 -7.73 -3.90 12.34
CA ALA A 36 -7.28 -2.65 12.93
C ALA A 36 -6.42 -1.83 11.95
N TYR A 37 -6.39 -0.51 12.15
CA TYR A 37 -5.44 0.40 11.52
C TYR A 37 -4.35 0.80 12.52
N VAL A 38 -3.14 0.30 12.34
CA VAL A 38 -2.01 0.57 13.24
C VAL A 38 -1.26 1.81 12.74
N LYS A 39 -1.50 2.97 13.36
CA LYS A 39 -0.89 4.25 12.98
C LYS A 39 0.33 4.65 13.83
N GLY A 40 0.44 4.10 15.05
CA GLY A 40 1.50 4.45 15.99
C GLY A 40 2.83 3.83 15.60
N ALA A 41 3.89 4.65 15.51
CA ALA A 41 5.21 4.20 15.04
C ALA A 41 5.79 3.04 15.87
N ARG A 42 5.55 3.01 17.19
CA ARG A 42 5.97 1.89 18.05
C ARG A 42 5.30 0.57 17.66
N GLY A 43 3.99 0.59 17.42
CA GLY A 43 3.22 -0.59 17.03
C GLY A 43 3.61 -1.09 15.64
N VAL A 44 3.76 -0.17 14.68
CA VAL A 44 4.23 -0.49 13.32
C VAL A 44 5.60 -1.17 13.38
N ARG A 45 6.58 -0.59 14.10
CA ARG A 45 7.92 -1.18 14.23
C ARG A 45 7.91 -2.55 14.90
N ALA A 46 7.07 -2.77 15.91
CA ALA A 46 6.96 -4.06 16.59
C ALA A 46 6.45 -5.16 15.64
N ILE A 47 5.42 -4.86 14.85
CA ILE A 47 4.86 -5.78 13.85
C ILE A 47 5.91 -6.09 12.77
N LEU A 48 6.55 -5.06 12.20
CA LEU A 48 7.57 -5.24 11.17
C LEU A 48 8.74 -6.10 11.67
N LYS A 49 9.22 -5.86 12.89
CA LYS A 49 10.27 -6.66 13.52
C LYS A 49 9.84 -8.12 13.69
N HIS A 50 8.61 -8.37 14.14
CA HIS A 50 8.09 -9.74 14.30
C HIS A 50 8.01 -10.49 12.96
N LEU A 51 7.68 -9.78 11.88
CA LEU A 51 7.60 -10.35 10.53
C LEU A 51 8.98 -10.47 9.84
N GLY A 52 10.08 -10.01 10.45
CA GLY A 52 11.40 -9.98 9.84
C GLY A 52 11.56 -8.95 8.72
N LEU A 53 10.70 -7.91 8.70
CA LEU A 53 10.73 -6.84 7.70
C LEU A 53 11.57 -5.64 8.17
N ALA A 54 12.05 -4.84 7.22
CA ALA A 54 12.77 -3.61 7.51
C ALA A 54 11.90 -2.65 8.34
N THR A 55 12.44 -2.17 9.46
CA THR A 55 11.76 -1.23 10.37
C THR A 55 12.08 0.23 10.06
N ALA A 56 13.17 0.48 9.35
CA ALA A 56 13.47 1.77 8.76
C ALA A 56 12.65 1.95 7.48
N GLY A 57 12.04 3.12 7.30
CA GLY A 57 11.35 3.45 6.06
C GLY A 57 12.33 3.52 4.89
N ALA A 58 11.85 3.17 3.68
CA ALA A 58 12.63 3.35 2.46
C ALA A 58 12.94 4.85 2.26
N ARG A 59 14.15 5.16 1.81
CA ARG A 59 14.50 6.52 1.38
C ARG A 59 13.66 6.84 0.14
N PRO A 60 12.91 7.97 0.11
CA PRO A 60 12.17 8.35 -1.08
C PRO A 60 13.11 8.46 -2.28
N ALA A 61 12.72 7.86 -3.40
CA ALA A 61 13.40 8.05 -4.66
C ALA A 61 13.17 9.49 -5.16
N PRO A 62 14.14 10.12 -5.83
CA PRO A 62 13.91 11.38 -6.54
C PRO A 62 12.74 11.24 -7.51
N ALA A 63 12.01 12.34 -7.75
CA ALA A 63 10.97 12.36 -8.76
C ALA A 63 11.59 12.02 -10.14
N ARG A 64 10.91 11.18 -10.92
CA ARG A 64 11.31 10.94 -12.31
C ARG A 64 11.22 12.26 -13.08
N GLY A 65 12.25 12.55 -13.88
CA GLY A 65 12.20 13.65 -14.83
C GLY A 65 11.08 13.45 -15.87
N PRO A 66 10.75 14.49 -16.65
CA PRO A 66 9.78 14.34 -17.74
C PRO A 66 10.20 13.19 -18.68
N PRO A 67 9.24 12.48 -19.30
CA PRO A 67 9.57 11.53 -20.36
C PRO A 67 10.41 12.23 -21.43
N GLN A 68 11.44 11.55 -21.94
CA GLN A 68 12.23 12.06 -23.04
C GLN A 68 11.30 12.24 -24.23
N ALA A 69 11.21 13.46 -24.77
CA ALA A 69 10.48 13.67 -26.00
C ALA A 69 11.18 12.86 -27.10
N GLU A 70 10.48 11.86 -27.66
CA GLU A 70 10.99 11.02 -28.75
C GLU A 70 11.03 11.76 -30.09
N TRP A 71 10.59 13.01 -30.11
CA TRP A 71 10.40 13.80 -31.31
C TRP A 71 10.81 15.25 -31.04
N CYS A 72 11.83 15.70 -31.75
CA CYS A 72 12.11 17.11 -32.00
C CYS A 72 11.08 17.68 -32.97
#